data_AF-A0A354CLA4-F1
#
_entry.id   AF-A0A354CLA4-F1
#
_cell.length_a   1.000
_cell.length_b   1.000
_cell.length_c   1.000
_cell.angle_alpha   90.00
_cell.angle_beta   90.00
_cell.angle_gamma   90.00
#
_symmetry.space_group_name_H-M   'P 1'
#
loop_
_entity.id
_entity.type
_entity.pdbx_description
1 polymer ?
#
loop_
_entity_poly.entity_id
_entity_poly.type
_entity_poly.pdbx_seq_one_letter_code
_entity_poly.pdbx_strand_id
1 'polypeptide(L)'
;MDIKLIRNYNGDKCIPVEDSMVLMISDAGYRLNEFTGMQYMLVDVDSNAKQEIMPGTDKFDIYQFTDVTGTHDYIYFTTAVRNSSDGVTVDIIRYDIRSGEGVPIHSQNYFLSELVHKKIKVIAADEEYLIVQTQHEVSSRSDTSCTKMEDIYLYSISTGRRTQISDPVLSASGIESIIPLDGNI
;
A
#
# COMPACT_ATOMS: atom_id res chain seq x y z
N MET A 1 -20.70 22.19 -8.96
CA MET A 1 -19.46 21.42 -9.24
C MET A 1 -18.33 22.43 -9.18
N ASP A 2 -17.62 22.45 -8.05
CA ASP A 2 -16.46 23.32 -7.87
C ASP A 2 -15.21 22.50 -8.19
N ILE A 3 -14.42 22.97 -9.15
CA ILE A 3 -13.16 22.33 -9.56
C ILE A 3 -12.05 23.03 -8.78
N LYS A 4 -11.36 22.29 -7.90
CA LYS A 4 -10.17 22.80 -7.19
C LYS A 4 -8.91 22.36 -7.93
N LEU A 5 -7.96 23.28 -8.10
CA LEU A 5 -6.69 23.05 -8.82
C LEU A 5 -5.53 23.03 -7.84
N ILE A 6 -4.70 21.98 -7.92
CA ILE A 6 -3.43 21.91 -7.19
C ILE A 6 -2.42 22.82 -7.88
N ARG A 7 -1.90 23.81 -7.14
CA ARG A 7 -0.89 24.72 -7.67
C ARG A 7 0.48 24.05 -7.71
N ASN A 8 1.25 24.30 -8.76
CA ASN A 8 2.62 23.77 -8.94
C ASN A 8 2.69 22.23 -8.91
N TYR A 9 1.75 21.58 -9.59
CA TYR A 9 1.75 20.13 -9.77
C TYR A 9 2.88 19.68 -10.70
N ASN A 10 3.68 18.71 -10.25
CA ASN A 10 4.87 18.24 -10.96
C ASN A 10 4.72 16.84 -11.58
N GLY A 11 3.49 16.32 -11.72
CA GLY A 11 3.25 14.97 -12.25
C GLY A 11 3.19 13.86 -11.19
N ASP A 12 3.16 14.22 -9.91
CA ASP A 12 3.10 13.29 -8.78
C ASP A 12 1.77 12.53 -8.70
N LYS A 13 1.75 11.35 -8.07
CA LYS A 13 0.47 10.65 -7.88
C LYS A 13 -0.38 11.42 -6.87
N CYS A 14 -1.58 11.85 -7.28
CA CYS A 14 -2.54 12.54 -6.42
C CYS A 14 -3.74 11.66 -6.12
N ILE A 15 -4.06 11.50 -4.83
CA ILE A 15 -5.23 10.77 -4.35
C ILE A 15 -6.06 11.74 -3.50
N PRO A 16 -7.33 12.00 -3.86
CA PRO A 16 -8.20 12.81 -3.00
C PRO A 16 -8.45 12.08 -1.68
N VAL A 17 -8.38 12.81 -0.58
CA VAL A 17 -8.61 12.30 0.78
C VAL A 17 -9.91 12.88 1.32
N GLU A 18 -10.02 14.21 1.28
CA GLU A 18 -11.22 14.97 1.67
C GLU A 18 -11.46 16.13 0.68
N ASP A 19 -12.58 16.85 0.81
CA ASP A 19 -13.00 17.94 -0.10
C ASP A 19 -11.94 19.04 -0.34
N SER A 20 -11.06 19.28 0.64
CA SER A 20 -9.97 20.25 0.52
C SER A 20 -8.59 19.62 0.70
N MET A 21 -8.46 18.30 0.75
CA MET A 21 -7.20 17.63 1.06
C MET A 21 -6.85 16.54 0.04
N VAL A 22 -5.61 16.59 -0.45
CA VAL A 22 -5.06 15.63 -1.42
C VAL A 22 -3.78 15.03 -0.86
N LEU A 23 -3.66 13.71 -0.97
CA LEU A 23 -2.41 13.00 -0.78
C LEU A 23 -1.60 13.05 -2.08
N MET A 24 -0.42 13.66 -2.01
CA MET A 24 0.59 13.64 -3.06
C MET A 24 1.66 12.61 -2.73
N ILE A 25 1.97 11.73 -3.68
CA ILE A 25 3.02 10.71 -3.56
C ILE A 25 4.03 10.91 -4.69
N SER A 26 5.29 11.13 -4.34
CA SER A 26 6.39 11.41 -5.27
C SER A 26 7.63 10.57 -4.99
N ASP A 27 8.51 10.40 -5.98
CA ASP A 27 9.83 9.79 -5.78
C ASP A 27 10.69 10.70 -4.88
N ALA A 28 11.22 10.14 -3.79
CA ALA A 28 12.02 10.87 -2.80
C ALA A 28 13.53 10.86 -3.12
N GLY A 29 13.94 10.22 -4.23
CA GLY A 29 15.32 10.21 -4.70
C GLY A 29 16.24 9.19 -4.02
N TYR A 30 15.70 8.30 -3.18
CA TYR A 30 16.45 7.19 -2.57
C TYR A 30 15.85 5.84 -2.97
N ARG A 31 16.60 4.76 -2.74
CA ARG A 31 16.25 3.40 -3.18
C ARG A 31 16.63 2.36 -2.15
N LEU A 32 15.81 1.32 -2.03
CA LEU A 32 16.16 0.08 -1.36
C LEU A 32 16.20 -1.03 -2.40
N ASN A 33 17.42 -1.36 -2.87
CA ASN A 33 17.58 -2.20 -4.05
C ASN A 33 16.85 -1.56 -5.25
N GLU A 34 15.86 -2.24 -5.83
CA GLU A 34 15.01 -1.69 -6.89
C GLU A 34 13.79 -0.89 -6.39
N PHE A 35 13.44 -1.02 -5.11
CA PHE A 35 12.26 -0.34 -4.55
C PHE A 35 12.49 1.16 -4.42
N THR A 36 11.57 1.93 -4.99
CA THR A 36 11.58 3.40 -4.96
C THR A 36 11.30 3.90 -3.54
N GLY A 37 12.13 4.81 -3.05
CA GLY A 37 11.81 5.61 -1.87
C GLY A 37 10.74 6.65 -2.21
N MET A 38 9.70 6.74 -1.40
CA MET A 38 8.52 7.57 -1.68
C MET A 38 8.35 8.65 -0.62
N GLN A 39 7.96 9.85 -1.05
CA GLN A 39 7.54 10.93 -0.18
C GLN A 39 6.02 11.06 -0.25
N TYR A 40 5.39 11.10 0.93
CA TYR A 40 3.94 11.23 1.09
C TYR A 40 3.64 12.60 1.72
N MET A 41 2.91 13.45 1.01
CA MET A 41 2.53 14.78 1.46
C MET A 41 1.01 14.94 1.45
N LEU A 42 0.43 15.34 2.59
CA LEU A 42 -0.92 15.90 2.64
C LEU A 42 -0.85 17.36 2.21
N VAL A 43 -1.69 17.71 1.24
CA VAL A 43 -1.78 19.06 0.70
C VAL A 43 -3.21 19.56 0.85
N ASP A 44 -3.35 20.62 1.64
CA ASP A 44 -4.59 21.39 1.68
C ASP A 44 -4.66 22.25 0.43
N VAL A 45 -5.69 22.04 -0.40
CA VAL A 45 -5.80 22.64 -1.73
C VAL A 45 -6.19 24.12 -1.66
N ASP A 46 -6.86 24.54 -0.59
CA ASP A 46 -7.37 25.91 -0.44
C ASP A 46 -6.25 26.86 0.05
N SER A 47 -5.44 26.39 1.00
CA SER A 47 -4.31 27.12 1.58
C SER A 47 -2.96 26.81 0.91
N ASN A 48 -2.87 25.72 0.15
CA ASN A 48 -1.63 25.15 -0.39
C ASN A 48 -0.61 24.79 0.70
N ALA A 49 -1.06 24.58 1.93
CA ALA A 49 -0.24 24.07 3.03
C ALA A 49 0.14 22.62 2.74
N LYS A 50 1.41 22.27 2.96
CA LYS A 50 1.93 20.92 2.76
C LYS A 50 2.45 20.36 4.07
N GLN A 51 2.07 19.13 4.37
CA GLN A 51 2.54 18.39 5.53
C GLN A 51 3.04 17.02 5.08
N GLU A 52 4.28 16.70 5.41
CA GLU A 52 4.82 15.36 5.19
C GLU A 52 4.22 14.37 6.20
N ILE A 53 3.80 13.21 5.70
CA ILE A 53 3.33 12.10 6.53
C ILE A 53 4.54 11.40 7.14
N MET A 54 4.57 11.27 8.46
CA MET A 54 5.67 10.64 9.21
C MET A 54 7.06 11.08 8.73
N PRO A 55 7.44 12.35 8.94
CA PRO A 55 8.72 12.88 8.48
C PRO A 55 9.89 12.11 9.12
N GLY A 56 10.98 11.93 8.36
CA GLY A 56 12.17 11.20 8.81
C GLY A 56 12.04 9.67 8.84
N THR A 57 10.91 9.12 8.40
CA THR A 57 10.73 7.68 8.20
C THR A 57 10.81 7.35 6.72
N ASP A 58 11.72 6.45 6.35
CA ASP A 58 11.88 5.97 4.96
C ASP A 58 10.69 5.10 4.56
N LYS A 59 10.03 5.46 3.45
CA LYS A 59 8.86 4.79 2.90
C LYS A 59 9.22 4.26 1.53
N PHE A 60 8.76 3.06 1.20
CA PHE A 60 9.14 2.40 -0.05
C PHE A 60 7.90 1.98 -0.83
N ASP A 61 8.00 2.01 -2.15
CA ASP A 61 6.99 1.47 -3.07
C ASP A 61 7.20 -0.05 -3.21
N ILE A 62 6.74 -0.81 -2.21
CA ILE A 62 6.86 -2.28 -2.17
C ILE A 62 5.49 -2.92 -2.38
N TYR A 63 4.47 -2.43 -1.66
CA TYR A 63 3.11 -2.98 -1.72
C TYR A 63 2.14 -2.02 -2.42
N GLN A 64 1.24 -2.58 -3.21
CA GLN A 64 0.11 -1.85 -3.76
C GLN A 64 -1.07 -1.88 -2.80
N PHE A 65 -1.52 -0.72 -2.35
CA PHE A 65 -2.66 -0.60 -1.43
C PHE A 65 -3.97 -0.29 -2.16
N THR A 66 -5.06 -0.86 -1.66
CA THR A 66 -6.43 -0.51 -2.03
C THR A 66 -7.25 -0.44 -0.74
N ASP A 67 -7.83 0.71 -0.44
CA ASP A 67 -8.73 0.89 0.69
C ASP A 67 -10.16 0.81 0.19
N VAL A 68 -10.96 -0.09 0.79
CA VAL A 68 -12.38 -0.28 0.43
C VAL A 68 -13.32 0.04 1.58
N THR A 69 -12.83 0.64 2.67
CA THR A 69 -13.62 0.99 3.86
C THR A 69 -14.59 2.14 3.63
N GLY A 70 -14.38 2.93 2.57
CA GLY A 70 -15.19 4.11 2.24
C GLY A 70 -14.89 5.33 3.11
N THR A 71 -14.28 5.14 4.27
CA THR A 71 -13.76 6.19 5.15
C THR A 71 -12.29 6.44 4.82
N HIS A 72 -11.97 7.57 4.18
CA HIS A 72 -10.59 7.94 3.82
C HIS A 72 -9.80 8.45 5.04
N ASP A 73 -10.03 7.88 6.23
CA ASP A 73 -9.43 8.30 7.49
C ASP A 73 -7.98 7.81 7.65
N TYR A 74 -7.59 6.80 6.88
CA TYR A 74 -6.28 6.18 6.95
C TYR A 74 -5.50 6.25 5.64
N ILE A 75 -4.18 6.35 5.77
CA ILE A 75 -3.22 6.21 4.67
C ILE A 75 -2.32 5.02 4.97
N TYR A 76 -2.15 4.15 3.99
CA TYR A 76 -1.32 2.95 4.10
C TYR A 76 -0.08 3.08 3.23
N PHE A 77 1.07 2.71 3.78
CA PHE A 77 2.34 2.65 3.06
C PHE A 77 3.27 1.63 3.70
N THR A 78 4.34 1.28 2.98
CA THR A 78 5.37 0.37 3.48
C THR A 78 6.60 1.10 3.97
N THR A 79 7.14 0.66 5.11
CA THR A 79 8.51 0.96 5.56
C THR A 79 9.34 -0.31 5.49
N ALA A 80 10.66 -0.19 5.37
CA ALA A 80 11.52 -1.36 5.29
C ALA A 80 12.86 -1.14 5.98
N VAL A 81 13.29 -2.12 6.77
CA VAL A 81 14.56 -2.11 7.50
C VAL A 81 15.39 -3.32 7.08
N ARG A 82 16.64 -3.08 6.68
CA ARG A 82 17.58 -4.16 6.39
C ARG A 82 18.08 -4.77 7.69
N ASN A 83 17.96 -6.09 7.79
CA ASN A 83 18.43 -6.87 8.94
C ASN A 83 19.74 -7.61 8.65
N SER A 84 20.04 -7.86 7.37
CA SER A 84 21.30 -8.47 6.91
C SER A 84 21.62 -8.02 5.48
N SER A 85 22.57 -8.68 4.80
CA SER A 85 22.93 -8.36 3.41
C SER A 85 21.77 -8.57 2.43
N ASP A 86 20.93 -9.58 2.65
CA ASP A 86 19.78 -9.92 1.81
C ASP A 86 18.45 -9.91 2.58
N GLY A 87 18.47 -9.96 3.91
CA GLY A 87 17.25 -9.94 4.72
C GLY A 87 16.70 -8.53 4.96
N VAL A 88 15.41 -8.36 4.73
CA VAL A 88 14.65 -7.12 4.98
C VAL A 88 13.36 -7.42 5.76
N THR A 89 13.04 -6.60 6.75
CA THR A 89 11.69 -6.54 7.32
C THR A 89 10.91 -5.44 6.63
N VAL A 90 9.74 -5.77 6.11
CA VAL A 90 8.80 -4.82 5.52
C VAL A 90 7.58 -4.71 6.43
N ASP A 91 7.28 -3.50 6.86
CA ASP A 91 6.11 -3.20 7.68
C ASP A 91 5.07 -2.45 6.86
N ILE A 92 3.80 -2.81 7.04
CA ILE A 92 2.67 -1.99 6.62
C ILE A 92 2.37 -1.02 7.75
N ILE A 93 2.49 0.27 7.47
CA ILE A 93 2.09 1.33 8.39
C ILE A 93 0.68 1.78 8.03
N ARG A 94 -0.19 1.87 9.04
CA ARG A 94 -1.45 2.59 8.98
C ARG A 94 -1.26 3.94 9.64
N TYR A 95 -1.42 5.01 8.87
CA TYR A 95 -1.36 6.38 9.33
C TYR A 95 -2.77 6.96 9.45
N ASP A 96 -3.11 7.44 10.64
CA ASP A 96 -4.35 8.16 10.91
C ASP A 96 -4.17 9.64 10.58
N ILE A 97 -4.96 10.12 9.62
CA ILE A 97 -4.88 11.51 9.14
C ILE A 97 -5.28 12.51 10.23
N ARG A 98 -6.20 12.15 11.13
CA ARG A 98 -6.73 13.05 12.16
C ARG A 98 -5.79 13.17 13.35
N SER A 99 -5.28 12.05 13.84
CA SER A 99 -4.35 12.06 14.98
C SER A 99 -2.90 12.35 14.57
N GLY A 100 -2.56 12.08 13.31
CA GLY A 100 -1.19 12.19 12.80
C GLY A 100 -0.27 11.07 13.27
N GLU A 101 -0.82 9.99 13.84
CA GLU A 101 -0.08 8.84 14.30
C GLU A 101 0.00 7.74 13.24
N GLY A 102 1.18 7.10 13.13
CA GLY A 102 1.38 5.95 12.27
C GLY A 102 1.80 4.73 13.07
N VAL A 103 1.10 3.61 12.86
CA VAL A 103 1.30 2.36 13.60
C VAL A 103 1.59 1.21 12.63
N PRO A 104 2.61 0.37 12.88
CA PRO A 104 2.79 -0.85 12.12
C PRO A 104 1.66 -1.83 12.43
N ILE A 105 0.91 -2.23 11.40
CA ILE A 105 -0.23 -3.13 11.53
C ILE A 105 0.03 -4.52 10.94
N HIS A 106 1.10 -4.68 10.18
CA HIS A 106 1.56 -5.96 9.65
C HIS A 106 3.07 -5.89 9.41
N SER A 107 3.79 -6.97 9.70
CA SER A 107 5.24 -7.05 9.55
C SER A 107 5.64 -8.38 8.94
N GLN A 108 6.51 -8.36 7.93
CA GLN A 108 6.97 -9.57 7.28
C GLN A 108 8.45 -9.48 6.89
N ASN A 109 9.16 -10.59 7.09
CA ASN A 109 10.54 -10.74 6.67
C ASN A 109 10.62 -11.33 5.27
N TYR A 110 11.50 -10.78 4.45
CA TYR A 110 11.81 -11.25 3.11
C TYR A 110 13.31 -11.34 2.88
N PHE A 111 13.69 -12.14 1.90
CA PHE A 111 14.94 -11.96 1.18
C PHE A 111 14.71 -10.95 0.04
N LEU A 112 15.58 -9.96 -0.10
CA LEU A 112 15.50 -8.95 -1.15
C LEU A 112 15.53 -9.64 -2.52
N SER A 113 16.39 -10.65 -2.68
CA SER A 113 16.50 -11.48 -3.89
C SER A 113 15.19 -12.16 -4.32
N GLU A 114 14.26 -12.43 -3.40
CA GLU A 114 12.93 -12.97 -3.70
C GLU A 114 11.88 -11.86 -3.83
N LEU A 115 11.95 -10.85 -2.98
CA LEU A 115 10.98 -9.75 -2.94
C LEU A 115 10.90 -8.99 -4.26
N VAL A 116 12.04 -8.86 -4.96
CA VAL A 116 12.10 -8.22 -6.29
C VAL A 116 11.25 -8.88 -7.36
N HIS A 117 10.91 -10.15 -7.17
CA HIS A 117 10.06 -10.91 -8.10
C HIS A 117 8.62 -11.02 -7.64
N LYS A 118 8.25 -10.34 -6.54
CA LYS A 118 6.91 -10.38 -5.96
C LYS A 118 6.14 -9.10 -6.27
N LYS A 119 4.89 -9.26 -6.65
CA LYS A 119 3.87 -8.20 -6.66
C LYS A 119 2.91 -8.47 -5.52
N ILE A 120 2.93 -7.59 -4.52
CA ILE A 120 2.14 -7.75 -3.32
C ILE A 120 1.07 -6.66 -3.32
N LYS A 121 -0.18 -7.09 -3.24
CA LYS A 121 -1.34 -6.21 -3.15
C LYS A 121 -2.04 -6.43 -1.83
N VAL A 122 -2.38 -5.32 -1.19
CA VAL A 122 -3.02 -5.28 0.11
C VAL A 122 -4.34 -4.54 -0.04
N ILE A 123 -5.42 -5.18 0.38
CA ILE A 123 -6.74 -4.60 0.41
C ILE A 123 -7.13 -4.40 1.88
N ALA A 124 -7.27 -3.16 2.32
CA ALA A 124 -7.82 -2.85 3.64
C ALA A 124 -9.34 -3.03 3.58
N ALA A 125 -9.82 -4.14 4.16
CA ALA A 125 -11.23 -4.50 4.11
C ALA A 125 -12.05 -3.71 5.14
N ASP A 126 -11.49 -3.52 6.33
CA ASP A 126 -11.97 -2.65 7.41
C ASP A 126 -10.79 -2.27 8.34
N GLU A 127 -11.09 -1.72 9.51
CA GLU A 127 -10.08 -1.34 10.51
C GLU A 127 -9.35 -2.53 11.15
N GLU A 128 -9.86 -3.75 11.04
CA GLU A 128 -9.34 -4.95 11.70
C GLU A 128 -8.72 -5.95 10.72
N TYR A 129 -9.14 -5.93 9.45
CA TYR A 129 -8.80 -6.94 8.48
C TYR A 129 -8.12 -6.39 7.24
N LEU A 130 -7.01 -7.03 6.88
CA LEU A 130 -6.33 -6.87 5.60
C LEU A 130 -6.49 -8.15 4.78
N ILE A 131 -6.72 -8.03 3.48
CA ILE A 131 -6.49 -9.12 2.53
C ILE A 131 -5.14 -8.87 1.88
N VAL A 132 -4.22 -9.80 2.03
CA VAL A 132 -2.89 -9.73 1.40
C VAL A 132 -2.84 -10.82 0.35
N GLN A 133 -2.47 -10.42 -0.87
CA GLN A 133 -2.20 -11.33 -1.95
C GLN A 133 -0.83 -11.08 -2.56
N THR A 134 -0.16 -12.18 -2.87
CA THR A 134 1.18 -12.16 -3.44
C THR A 134 1.16 -12.91 -4.76
N GLN A 135 1.64 -12.24 -5.80
CA GLN A 135 1.91 -12.84 -7.09
C GLN A 135 3.42 -12.85 -7.33
N HIS A 136 3.90 -13.89 -7.99
CA HIS A 136 5.29 -14.02 -8.40
C HIS A 136 5.40 -13.79 -9.91
N GLU A 137 6.35 -12.97 -10.33
CA GLU A 137 6.68 -12.83 -11.75
C GLU A 137 7.39 -14.10 -12.25
N VAL A 138 6.85 -14.71 -13.30
CA VAL A 138 7.43 -15.87 -13.97
C VAL A 138 7.84 -15.42 -15.35
N SER A 139 9.12 -15.61 -15.69
CA SER A 139 9.60 -15.40 -17.04
C SER A 139 8.99 -16.47 -17.95
N SER A 140 8.19 -16.04 -18.93
CA SER A 140 7.75 -16.94 -20.00
C SER A 140 8.81 -16.98 -21.11
N ARG A 141 8.83 -18.05 -21.90
CA ARG A 141 9.77 -18.22 -23.03
C ARG A 141 9.55 -17.20 -24.17
N SER A 142 8.39 -16.55 -24.18
CA SER A 142 8.09 -15.37 -24.99
C SER A 142 8.35 -14.14 -24.13
N ASP A 143 8.83 -13.02 -24.68
CA ASP A 143 9.19 -11.78 -23.96
C ASP A 143 8.04 -11.08 -23.18
N THR A 144 6.95 -11.79 -22.87
CA THR A 144 5.88 -11.43 -21.95
C THR A 144 6.15 -12.07 -20.59
N SER A 145 6.37 -11.24 -19.56
CA SER A 145 6.30 -11.71 -18.18
C SER A 145 4.87 -12.13 -17.86
N CYS A 146 4.69 -13.29 -17.24
CA CYS A 146 3.40 -13.72 -16.69
C CYS A 146 3.49 -13.73 -15.17
N THR A 147 2.45 -13.27 -14.48
CA THR A 147 2.38 -13.38 -13.02
C THR A 147 1.62 -14.64 -12.64
N LYS A 148 2.10 -15.34 -11.62
CA LYS A 148 1.40 -16.48 -11.04
C LYS A 148 1.03 -16.16 -9.61
N MET A 149 -0.21 -16.47 -9.24
CA MET A 149 -0.64 -16.37 -7.85
C MET A 149 0.20 -17.29 -6.97
N GLU A 150 0.82 -16.72 -5.95
CA GLU A 150 1.59 -17.46 -4.95
C GLU A 150 0.73 -17.70 -3.71
N ASP A 151 0.05 -16.66 -3.24
CA ASP A 151 -0.63 -16.70 -1.96
C ASP A 151 -1.75 -15.66 -1.83
N ILE A 152 -2.80 -15.99 -1.07
CA ILE A 152 -3.88 -15.08 -0.70
C ILE A 152 -4.44 -15.43 0.67
N TYR A 153 -4.48 -14.45 1.55
CA TYR A 153 -4.97 -14.65 2.92
C TYR A 153 -5.63 -13.40 3.49
N LEU A 154 -6.54 -13.65 4.43
CA LEU A 154 -7.09 -12.66 5.34
C LEU A 154 -6.19 -12.56 6.58
N TYR A 155 -5.88 -11.36 7.01
CA TYR A 155 -5.05 -11.06 8.17
C TYR A 155 -5.83 -10.20 9.16
N SER A 156 -5.95 -10.65 10.41
CA SER A 156 -6.50 -9.86 11.52
C SER A 156 -5.38 -9.09 12.20
N ILE A 157 -5.53 -7.76 12.28
CA ILE A 157 -4.55 -6.83 12.85
C ILE A 157 -4.44 -7.03 14.36
N SER A 158 -5.55 -7.11 15.09
CA SER A 158 -5.53 -7.23 16.55
C SER A 158 -4.94 -8.55 17.04
N THR A 159 -5.17 -9.65 16.31
CA THR A 159 -4.73 -10.98 16.73
C THR A 159 -3.44 -11.44 16.04
N GLY A 160 -3.03 -10.75 14.98
CA GLY A 160 -1.96 -11.19 14.09
C GLY A 160 -2.27 -12.48 13.34
N ARG A 161 -3.53 -12.96 13.36
CA ARG A 161 -3.92 -14.24 12.80
C ARG A 161 -4.07 -14.14 11.29
N ARG A 162 -3.42 -15.08 10.60
CA ARG A 162 -3.59 -15.31 9.18
C ARG A 162 -4.59 -16.44 8.91
N THR A 163 -5.53 -16.22 8.01
CA THR A 163 -6.52 -17.19 7.55
C THR A 163 -6.43 -17.33 6.04
N GLN A 164 -6.12 -18.53 5.55
CA GLN A 164 -5.98 -18.78 4.11
C GLN A 164 -7.34 -18.64 3.40
N ILE A 165 -7.34 -18.00 2.24
CA ILE A 165 -8.50 -17.98 1.35
C ILE A 165 -8.35 -19.14 0.36
N SER A 166 -9.17 -20.17 0.49
CA SER A 166 -9.05 -21.44 -0.26
C SER A 166 -10.10 -21.59 -1.36
N ASP A 167 -10.39 -20.52 -2.09
CA ASP A 167 -11.24 -20.58 -3.27
C ASP A 167 -10.40 -20.87 -4.53
N PRO A 168 -10.76 -21.86 -5.38
CA PRO A 168 -9.97 -22.19 -6.56
C PRO A 168 -9.82 -21.06 -7.57
N VAL A 169 -10.82 -20.20 -7.72
CA VAL A 169 -10.79 -19.06 -8.65
C VAL A 169 -9.88 -17.98 -8.09
N LEU A 170 -10.06 -17.62 -6.81
CA LEU A 170 -9.20 -16.61 -6.16
C LEU A 170 -7.75 -17.06 -6.06
N SER A 171 -7.51 -18.36 -5.83
CA SER A 171 -6.16 -18.93 -5.79
C SER A 171 -5.48 -18.94 -7.15
N ALA A 172 -6.23 -18.87 -8.26
CA ALA A 172 -5.69 -18.83 -9.61
C ALA A 172 -5.56 -17.41 -10.16
N SER A 173 -6.54 -16.54 -9.87
CA SER A 173 -6.70 -15.24 -10.52
C SER A 173 -6.47 -14.05 -9.60
N GLY A 174 -6.50 -14.24 -8.27
CA GLY A 174 -6.43 -13.16 -7.30
C GLY A 174 -7.64 -12.23 -7.34
N ILE A 175 -7.50 -11.09 -6.66
CA ILE A 175 -8.53 -10.07 -6.52
C ILE A 175 -8.08 -8.78 -7.19
N GLU A 176 -8.82 -8.35 -8.21
CA GLU A 176 -8.55 -7.07 -8.87
C GLU A 176 -9.21 -5.89 -8.17
N SER A 177 -10.43 -6.06 -7.68
CA SER A 177 -11.12 -5.01 -6.91
C SER A 177 -12.15 -5.66 -5.98
N ILE A 178 -12.43 -4.98 -4.87
CA ILE A 178 -13.52 -5.32 -3.95
C ILE A 178 -14.46 -4.12 -3.95
N ILE A 179 -15.75 -4.41 -4.14
CA ILE A 179 -16.81 -3.43 -4.01
C ILE A 179 -17.50 -3.73 -2.68
N PRO A 180 -17.39 -2.85 -1.68
CA PRO A 180 -18.17 -2.99 -0.46
C PRO A 180 -19.65 -2.87 -0.85
N LEU A 181 -20.44 -3.87 -0.49
CA LEU A 181 -21.89 -3.78 -0.62
C LEU A 181 -22.38 -3.07 0.64
N ASP A 182 -22.82 -1.83 0.51
CA ASP A 182 -23.53 -1.13 1.59
C ASP A 182 -24.75 -1.97 2.01
N GLY A 183 -24.72 -2.49 3.24
CA GLY A 183 -25.88 -3.01 3.93
C GLY A 183 -26.35 -4.42 3.55
N ASN A 184 -26.06 -5.38 4.43
CA ASN A 184 -27.19 -6.08 5.03
C ASN A 184 -27.63 -5.25 6.23
N ILE A 185 -28.61 -4.37 6.02
CA ILE A 185 -29.39 -3.74 7.09
C ILE A 185 -30.33 -4.80 7.66
#